data_AF-A0A173S8H1-F1
#
_entry.id   AF-A0A173S8H1-F1
#
_cell.length_a   1.000
_cell.length_b   1.000
_cell.length_c   1.000
_cell.angle_alpha   90.00
_cell.angle_beta   90.00
_cell.angle_gamma   90.00
#
_symmetry.space_group_name_H-M   'P 1'
#
loop_
_entity.id
_entity.type
_entity.pdbx_description
1 polymer ?
#
loop_
_entity_poly.entity_id
_entity_poly.type
_entity_poly.pdbx_seq_one_letter_code
_entity_poly.pdbx_strand_id
1 'polypeptide(L)'
;MAYFPMFVQLKKKKCLVIGGGKIALRKIEVLKDFEADITVIAPEMITQIRQIDQICRIFRTFTEKDFNEADFVIAATDDQKTNHEISQICRRKKIPVNAVDQKEDCSFIFPSYVKEGEVVAAFSSGGQSPLITQYLKEKIKPDLNKELGQLAQILGSLRKLAKSCIATEQERKAFYKELLQIGLEDIDSLEEQRINEIIQKYISE
;
A
#
# COMPACT_ATOMS: atom_id res chain seq x y z
N MET A 1 -7.35 -18.70 -11.73
CA MET A 1 -7.49 -17.36 -12.33
C MET A 1 -6.61 -16.38 -11.57
N ALA A 2 -5.76 -15.63 -12.27
CA ALA A 2 -4.95 -14.57 -11.68
C ALA A 2 -5.78 -13.28 -11.52
N TYR A 3 -5.39 -12.42 -10.57
CA TYR A 3 -5.98 -11.10 -10.39
C TYR A 3 -5.25 -10.07 -11.27
N PHE A 4 -5.97 -9.08 -11.79
CA PHE A 4 -5.34 -7.92 -12.43
C PHE A 4 -4.59 -7.11 -11.36
N PRO A 5 -3.27 -6.86 -11.53
CA PRO A 5 -2.50 -6.10 -10.56
C PRO A 5 -2.79 -4.60 -10.69
N MET A 6 -3.27 -3.98 -9.61
CA MET A 6 -3.50 -2.54 -9.54
C MET A 6 -3.01 -2.01 -8.20
N PHE A 7 -2.30 -0.90 -8.21
CA PHE A 7 -1.98 -0.13 -7.01
C PHE A 7 -2.95 1.03 -6.88
N VAL A 8 -3.48 1.21 -5.67
CA VAL A 8 -4.46 2.24 -5.36
C VAL A 8 -3.93 3.10 -4.22
N GLN A 9 -4.05 4.42 -4.37
CA GLN A 9 -3.67 5.35 -3.31
C GLN A 9 -4.72 5.30 -2.19
N LEU A 10 -4.30 4.82 -1.01
CA LEU A 10 -5.14 4.73 0.20
C LEU A 10 -4.92 5.88 1.18
N LYS A 11 -3.90 6.71 0.99
CA LYS A 11 -3.64 7.85 1.88
C LYS A 11 -4.89 8.72 2.03
N LYS A 12 -5.38 8.86 3.26
CA LYS A 12 -6.61 9.59 3.64
C LYS A 12 -7.91 9.06 3.03
N LYS A 13 -7.90 7.85 2.42
CA LYS A 13 -9.12 7.18 1.97
C LYS A 13 -9.85 6.59 3.17
N LYS A 14 -11.18 6.72 3.19
CA LYS A 14 -12.05 6.24 4.27
C LYS A 14 -12.22 4.73 4.17
N CYS A 15 -11.50 3.99 5.00
CA CYS A 15 -11.52 2.54 5.06
C CYS A 15 -12.34 2.08 6.27
N LEU A 16 -13.49 1.47 6.01
CA LEU A 16 -14.36 0.91 7.03
C LEU A 16 -14.00 -0.55 7.29
N VAL A 17 -13.67 -0.89 8.53
CA VAL A 17 -13.39 -2.26 8.97
C VAL A 17 -14.52 -2.71 9.88
N ILE A 18 -15.22 -3.77 9.51
CA ILE A 18 -16.30 -4.35 10.32
C ILE A 18 -15.79 -5.65 10.94
N GLY A 19 -15.67 -5.66 12.26
CA GLY A 19 -15.07 -6.74 13.04
C GLY A 19 -13.96 -6.24 13.97
N GLY A 20 -13.85 -6.87 15.15
CA GLY A 20 -12.92 -6.47 16.22
C GLY A 20 -11.93 -7.56 16.65
N GLY A 21 -11.79 -8.62 15.84
CA GLY A 21 -10.94 -9.77 16.13
C GLY A 21 -9.52 -9.66 15.57
N LYS A 22 -8.77 -10.77 15.63
CA LYS A 22 -7.39 -10.86 15.12
C LYS A 22 -7.30 -10.65 13.62
N ILE A 23 -8.31 -11.07 12.86
CA ILE A 23 -8.38 -10.87 11.42
C ILE A 23 -8.47 -9.38 11.09
N ALA A 24 -9.39 -8.66 11.75
CA ALA A 24 -9.53 -7.21 11.60
C ALA A 24 -8.22 -6.48 11.94
N LEU A 25 -7.55 -6.85 13.04
CA LEU A 25 -6.25 -6.28 13.44
C LEU A 25 -5.23 -6.34 12.30
N ARG A 26 -5.04 -7.51 11.68
CA ARG A 26 -4.09 -7.68 10.56
C ARG A 26 -4.42 -6.79 9.36
N LYS A 27 -5.71 -6.54 9.10
CA LYS A 27 -6.14 -5.66 8.01
C LYS A 27 -5.92 -4.19 8.36
N ILE A 28 -6.18 -3.80 9.61
CA ILE A 28 -5.93 -2.45 10.12
C ILE A 28 -4.43 -2.11 10.00
N GLU A 29 -3.53 -3.03 10.35
CA GLU A 29 -2.08 -2.84 10.22
C GLU A 29 -1.67 -2.53 8.78
N VAL A 30 -2.18 -3.28 7.80
CA VAL A 30 -1.91 -3.00 6.38
C VAL A 30 -2.46 -1.66 5.96
N LEU A 31 -3.73 -1.36 6.29
CA LEU A 31 -4.35 -0.08 5.94
C LEU A 31 -3.59 1.12 6.54
N LYS A 32 -3.07 0.97 7.77
CA LYS A 32 -2.29 1.99 8.47
C LYS A 32 -0.93 2.22 7.82
N ASP A 33 -0.27 1.16 7.35
CA ASP A 33 1.00 1.26 6.60
C ASP A 33 0.85 2.07 5.29
N PHE A 34 -0.37 2.15 4.76
CA PHE A 34 -0.72 3.00 3.60
C PHE A 34 -1.51 4.27 3.97
N GLU A 35 -1.45 4.69 5.24
CA GLU A 35 -2.00 5.96 5.73
C GLU A 35 -3.51 6.15 5.45
N ALA A 36 -4.29 5.05 5.47
CA ALA A 36 -5.73 5.13 5.34
C ALA A 36 -6.38 5.83 6.55
N ASP A 37 -7.54 6.46 6.32
CA ASP A 37 -8.43 6.94 7.37
C ASP A 37 -9.35 5.79 7.81
N ILE A 38 -9.06 5.18 8.96
CA ILE A 38 -9.65 3.90 9.35
C ILE A 38 -10.74 4.10 10.40
N THR A 39 -11.92 3.57 10.12
CA THR A 39 -13.00 3.40 11.10
C THR A 39 -13.27 1.93 11.35
N VAL A 40 -13.23 1.50 12.61
CA VAL A 40 -13.53 0.13 13.03
C VAL A 40 -14.87 0.09 13.74
N ILE A 41 -15.77 -0.79 13.28
CA ILE A 41 -17.08 -1.01 13.90
C ILE A 41 -17.18 -2.47 14.35
N ALA A 42 -17.39 -2.69 15.63
CA ALA A 42 -17.65 -4.01 16.21
C ALA A 42 -18.30 -3.88 17.59
N PRO A 43 -19.18 -4.81 18.01
CA PRO A 43 -19.70 -4.81 19.39
C PRO A 43 -18.58 -4.97 20.42
N GLU A 44 -17.61 -5.82 20.11
CA GLU A 44 -16.43 -6.07 20.93
C GLU A 44 -15.16 -5.99 20.09
N MET A 45 -14.07 -5.53 20.71
CA MET A 45 -12.74 -5.45 20.09
C MET A 45 -11.69 -5.98 21.04
N ILE A 46 -10.69 -6.67 20.50
CA ILE A 46 -9.51 -7.10 21.26
C ILE A 46 -8.69 -5.88 21.71
N THR A 47 -7.93 -6.04 22.80
CA THR A 47 -7.13 -4.98 23.42
C THR A 47 -6.18 -4.30 22.43
N GLN A 48 -5.56 -5.06 21.52
CA GLN A 48 -4.66 -4.53 20.50
C GLN A 48 -5.34 -3.46 19.65
N ILE A 49 -6.56 -3.71 19.14
CA ILE A 49 -7.30 -2.73 18.34
C ILE A 49 -7.67 -1.49 19.17
N ARG A 50 -8.03 -1.68 20.44
CA ARG A 50 -8.37 -0.56 21.34
C ARG A 50 -7.18 0.37 21.60
N GLN A 51 -5.96 -0.16 21.54
CA GLN A 51 -4.72 0.57 21.79
C GLN A 51 -4.10 1.18 20.52
N ILE A 52 -4.66 0.91 19.33
CA ILE A 52 -4.15 1.53 18.10
C ILE A 52 -4.49 3.02 18.10
N ASP A 53 -3.44 3.82 17.95
CA ASP A 53 -3.55 5.25 17.72
C ASP A 53 -4.00 5.57 16.30
N GLN A 54 -4.68 6.71 16.16
CA GLN A 54 -5.08 7.32 14.88
C GLN A 54 -6.08 6.47 14.08
N ILE A 55 -7.03 5.82 14.77
CA ILE A 55 -8.19 5.16 14.16
C ILE A 55 -9.47 5.54 14.91
N CYS A 56 -10.60 5.58 14.20
CA CYS A 56 -11.91 5.72 14.82
C CYS A 56 -12.44 4.34 15.25
N ARG A 57 -13.07 4.24 16.43
CA ARG A 57 -13.58 2.99 17.00
C ARG A 57 -15.03 3.19 17.44
N ILE A 58 -15.93 2.35 16.96
CA ILE A 58 -17.36 2.42 17.26
C ILE A 58 -17.82 1.06 17.82
N PHE A 59 -18.26 1.07 19.09
CA PHE A 59 -18.64 -0.13 19.83
C PHE A 59 -20.12 -0.47 19.65
N ARG A 60 -20.47 -1.06 18.49
CA ARG A 60 -21.80 -1.60 18.17
C ARG A 60 -21.75 -2.47 16.92
N THR A 61 -22.88 -3.07 16.56
CA THR A 61 -23.09 -3.61 15.22
C THR A 61 -23.18 -2.49 14.19
N PHE A 62 -22.85 -2.80 12.92
CA PHE A 62 -22.96 -1.83 11.84
C PHE A 62 -24.43 -1.59 11.45
N THR A 63 -24.64 -0.49 10.73
CA THR A 63 -25.89 -0.14 10.05
C THR A 63 -25.57 0.25 8.61
N GLU A 64 -26.54 0.19 7.69
CA GLU A 64 -26.29 0.57 6.29
C GLU A 64 -25.79 2.03 6.12
N LYS A 65 -26.06 2.92 7.09
CA LYS A 65 -25.60 4.32 7.07
C LYS A 65 -24.09 4.44 7.21
N ASP A 66 -23.44 3.48 7.86
CA ASP A 66 -21.98 3.51 8.09
C ASP A 66 -21.18 3.42 6.79
N PHE A 67 -21.80 2.93 5.71
CA PHE A 67 -21.17 2.74 4.40
C PHE A 67 -21.20 3.98 3.51
N ASN A 68 -21.96 5.02 3.87
CA ASN A 68 -22.28 6.12 2.94
C ASN A 68 -21.06 6.92 2.48
N GLU A 69 -19.98 6.93 3.26
CA GLU A 69 -18.75 7.66 2.93
C GLU A 69 -17.53 6.74 2.83
N ALA A 70 -17.71 5.42 2.84
CA ALA A 70 -16.59 4.49 2.76
C ALA A 70 -16.05 4.44 1.33
N ASP A 71 -14.73 4.67 1.17
CA ASP A 71 -14.01 4.40 -0.06
C ASP A 71 -13.71 2.90 -0.21
N PHE A 72 -13.47 2.21 0.91
CA PHE A 72 -13.19 0.76 0.96
C PHE A 72 -13.84 0.13 2.19
N VAL A 73 -14.26 -1.13 2.07
CA VAL A 73 -14.81 -1.91 3.18
C VAL A 73 -14.06 -3.23 3.35
N ILE A 74 -13.78 -3.57 4.61
CA ILE A 74 -13.23 -4.85 5.01
C ILE A 74 -14.26 -5.52 5.92
N ALA A 75 -14.83 -6.65 5.48
CA ALA A 75 -15.68 -7.50 6.29
C ALA A 75 -14.81 -8.58 6.95
N ALA A 76 -14.59 -8.43 8.26
CA ALA A 76 -13.66 -9.24 9.05
C ALA A 76 -14.33 -9.74 10.34
N THR A 77 -15.61 -10.12 10.26
CA THR A 77 -16.34 -10.77 11.35
C THR A 77 -16.17 -12.29 11.28
N ASP A 78 -16.44 -12.98 12.39
CA ASP A 78 -16.43 -14.45 12.44
C ASP A 78 -17.71 -15.08 11.83
N ASP A 79 -18.73 -14.28 11.55
CA ASP A 79 -19.96 -14.76 10.90
C ASP A 79 -19.91 -14.57 9.39
N GLN A 80 -19.88 -15.70 8.68
CA GLN A 80 -19.88 -15.75 7.23
C GLN A 80 -21.13 -15.10 6.61
N LYS A 81 -22.30 -15.21 7.25
CA LYS A 81 -23.54 -14.59 6.73
C LYS A 81 -23.48 -13.07 6.83
N THR A 82 -22.99 -12.57 7.96
CA THR A 82 -22.72 -11.14 8.15
C THR A 82 -21.73 -10.61 7.12
N ASN A 83 -20.61 -11.31 6.87
CA ASN A 83 -19.64 -10.88 5.86
C ASN A 83 -20.23 -10.85 4.44
N HIS A 84 -21.09 -11.83 4.10
CA HIS A 84 -21.83 -11.85 2.85
C HIS A 84 -22.79 -10.65 2.73
N GLU A 85 -23.56 -10.35 3.78
CA GLU A 85 -24.47 -9.19 3.82
C GLU A 85 -23.71 -7.88 3.58
N ILE A 86 -22.58 -7.70 4.25
CA ILE A 86 -21.68 -6.56 4.07
C ILE A 86 -21.23 -6.46 2.61
N SER A 87 -20.82 -7.58 1.99
CA SER A 87 -20.45 -7.62 0.57
C SER A 87 -21.60 -7.17 -0.33
N GLN A 88 -22.81 -7.66 -0.10
CA GLN A 88 -23.98 -7.27 -0.90
C GLN A 88 -24.30 -5.78 -0.77
N ILE A 89 -24.22 -5.20 0.45
CA ILE A 89 -24.37 -3.76 0.67
C ILE A 89 -23.33 -2.99 -0.16
N CYS A 90 -22.07 -3.39 -0.07
CA CYS A 90 -20.97 -2.75 -0.78
C CYS A 90 -21.15 -2.81 -2.30
N ARG A 91 -21.55 -3.97 -2.85
CA ARG A 91 -21.85 -4.14 -4.28
C ARG A 91 -22.95 -3.20 -4.75
N ARG A 92 -24.06 -3.08 -4.01
CA ARG A 92 -25.15 -2.16 -4.33
C ARG A 92 -24.69 -0.70 -4.34
N LYS A 93 -23.81 -0.33 -3.41
CA LYS A 93 -23.23 1.02 -3.28
C LYS A 93 -21.99 1.25 -4.17
N LYS A 94 -21.53 0.23 -4.91
CA LYS A 94 -20.29 0.24 -5.72
C LYS A 94 -19.03 0.55 -4.91
N ILE A 95 -18.99 0.11 -3.65
CA ILE A 95 -17.83 0.25 -2.77
C ILE A 95 -16.98 -1.02 -2.90
N PRO A 96 -15.66 -0.91 -3.16
CA PRO A 96 -14.75 -2.05 -3.09
C PRO A 96 -14.78 -2.73 -1.72
N VAL A 97 -14.93 -4.05 -1.71
CA VAL A 97 -15.06 -4.86 -0.49
C VAL A 97 -14.09 -6.04 -0.47
N ASN A 98 -13.49 -6.28 0.69
CA ASN A 98 -12.77 -7.51 1.00
C ASN A 98 -13.49 -8.24 2.14
N ALA A 99 -14.15 -9.34 1.83
CA ALA A 99 -14.71 -10.25 2.83
C ALA A 99 -13.69 -11.36 3.13
N VAL A 100 -13.13 -11.33 4.34
CA VAL A 100 -12.01 -12.22 4.67
C VAL A 100 -12.44 -13.68 4.60
N ASP A 101 -11.58 -14.50 3.99
CA ASP A 101 -11.78 -15.93 3.73
C ASP A 101 -13.01 -16.28 2.87
N GLN A 102 -13.67 -15.29 2.27
CA GLN A 102 -14.79 -15.45 1.34
C GLN A 102 -14.48 -14.84 -0.02
N LYS A 103 -13.73 -15.57 -0.84
CA LYS A 103 -13.24 -15.09 -2.13
C LYS A 103 -14.37 -14.63 -3.07
N GLU A 104 -15.49 -15.33 -3.06
CA GLU A 104 -16.67 -15.02 -3.88
C GLU A 104 -17.35 -13.71 -3.49
N ASP A 105 -17.14 -13.26 -2.25
CA ASP A 105 -17.67 -12.02 -1.68
C ASP A 105 -16.68 -10.85 -1.76
N CYS A 106 -15.47 -11.07 -2.26
CA CYS A 106 -14.46 -10.03 -2.45
C CYS A 106 -14.56 -9.38 -3.84
N SER A 107 -14.39 -8.06 -3.90
CA SER A 107 -14.09 -7.33 -5.15
C SER A 107 -12.59 -7.05 -5.31
N PHE A 108 -11.82 -7.14 -4.22
CA PHE A 108 -10.36 -7.03 -4.22
C PHE A 108 -9.74 -7.95 -3.18
N ILE A 109 -8.42 -8.17 -3.28
CA ILE A 109 -7.65 -8.98 -2.34
C ILE A 109 -6.50 -8.18 -1.75
N PHE A 110 -6.09 -8.54 -0.54
CA PHE A 110 -4.83 -8.08 0.04
C PHE A 110 -3.70 -9.01 -0.44
N PRO A 111 -2.67 -8.48 -1.11
CA PRO A 111 -1.50 -9.27 -1.49
C PRO A 111 -0.56 -9.48 -0.30
N SER A 112 0.39 -10.40 -0.46
CA SER A 112 1.63 -10.34 0.30
C SER A 112 2.47 -9.19 -0.25
N TYR A 113 3.06 -8.34 0.58
CA TYR A 113 3.88 -7.22 0.09
C TYR A 113 5.11 -6.93 0.95
N VAL A 114 6.09 -6.27 0.32
CA VAL A 114 7.22 -5.58 0.94
C VAL A 114 7.14 -4.12 0.53
N LYS A 115 7.40 -3.21 1.47
CA LYS A 115 7.33 -1.76 1.26
C LYS A 115 8.48 -1.09 2.00
N GLU A 116 9.22 -0.23 1.30
CA GLU A 116 10.21 0.68 1.87
C GLU A 116 9.97 2.07 1.28
N GLY A 117 9.51 3.00 2.11
CA GLY A 117 9.00 4.29 1.65
C GLY A 117 7.86 4.12 0.64
N GLU A 118 8.05 4.68 -0.56
CA GLU A 118 7.10 4.64 -1.68
C GLU A 118 7.32 3.46 -2.64
N VAL A 119 8.37 2.64 -2.44
CA VAL A 119 8.65 1.47 -3.28
C VAL A 119 7.92 0.26 -2.71
N VAL A 120 7.04 -0.34 -3.52
CA VAL A 120 6.20 -1.46 -3.09
C VAL A 120 6.31 -2.61 -4.08
N ALA A 121 6.61 -3.80 -3.57
CA ALA A 121 6.48 -5.05 -4.29
C ALA A 121 5.33 -5.86 -3.71
N ALA A 122 4.41 -6.34 -4.56
CA ALA A 122 3.24 -7.11 -4.16
C ALA A 122 3.18 -8.46 -4.90
N PHE A 123 2.80 -9.50 -4.18
CA PHE A 123 2.75 -10.87 -4.66
C PHE A 123 1.36 -11.46 -4.42
N SER A 124 0.82 -12.09 -5.45
CA SER A 124 -0.44 -12.83 -5.38
C SER A 124 -0.31 -14.16 -6.11
N SER A 125 -0.84 -15.22 -5.51
CA SER A 125 -1.02 -16.52 -6.15
C SER A 125 -2.49 -16.77 -6.53
N GLY A 126 -3.35 -15.74 -6.50
CA GLY A 126 -4.79 -15.88 -6.73
C GLY A 126 -5.50 -16.82 -5.74
N GLY A 127 -4.91 -17.03 -4.57
CA GLY A 127 -5.37 -17.97 -3.55
C GLY A 127 -4.82 -19.40 -3.68
N GLN A 128 -3.97 -19.67 -4.68
CA GLN A 128 -3.46 -21.03 -4.92
C GLN A 128 -2.35 -21.46 -3.96
N SER A 129 -1.49 -20.54 -3.54
CA SER A 129 -0.40 -20.85 -2.62
C SER A 129 0.05 -19.62 -1.84
N PRO A 130 -0.39 -19.48 -0.58
CA PRO A 130 0.16 -18.48 0.33
C PRO A 130 1.66 -18.68 0.56
N LEU A 131 2.13 -19.94 0.57
CA LEU A 131 3.54 -20.30 0.76
C LEU A 131 4.43 -19.69 -0.32
N ILE A 132 4.03 -19.75 -1.60
CA ILE A 132 4.80 -19.13 -2.69
C ILE A 132 4.88 -17.61 -2.53
N THR A 133 3.78 -16.95 -2.15
CA THR A 133 3.79 -15.49 -1.93
C THR A 133 4.62 -15.07 -0.71
N GLN A 134 4.75 -15.94 0.28
CA GLN A 134 5.64 -15.74 1.42
C GLN A 134 7.11 -15.95 1.03
N TYR A 135 7.41 -17.00 0.26
CA TYR A 135 8.75 -17.24 -0.27
C TYR A 135 9.25 -16.05 -1.11
N LEU A 136 8.42 -15.53 -2.03
CA LEU A 136 8.78 -14.37 -2.85
C LEU A 136 8.99 -13.10 -2.02
N LYS A 137 8.15 -12.90 -0.99
CA LYS A 137 8.29 -11.79 -0.04
C LYS A 137 9.64 -11.86 0.69
N GLU A 138 10.01 -13.01 1.25
CA GLU A 138 11.29 -13.15 1.95
C GLU A 138 12.48 -13.07 0.98
N LYS A 139 12.34 -13.55 -0.26
CA LYS A 139 13.38 -13.48 -1.28
C LYS A 139 13.70 -12.04 -1.71
N ILE A 140 12.69 -11.17 -1.86
CA ILE A 140 12.90 -9.79 -2.32
C ILE A 140 13.31 -8.84 -1.19
N LYS A 141 13.07 -9.22 0.08
CA LYS A 141 13.27 -8.36 1.25
C LYS A 141 14.71 -7.83 1.42
N PRO A 142 15.77 -8.59 1.10
CA PRO A 142 17.14 -8.06 1.14
C PRO A 142 17.40 -6.98 0.08
N ASP A 143 16.76 -7.12 -1.09
CA ASP A 143 16.94 -6.21 -2.23
C ASP A 143 16.08 -4.94 -2.10
N LEU A 144 14.82 -5.09 -1.67
CA LEU A 144 13.92 -3.99 -1.37
C LEU A 144 14.11 -3.57 0.09
N ASN A 145 15.21 -2.86 0.33
CA ASN A 145 15.67 -2.41 1.64
C ASN A 145 15.51 -0.88 1.82
N LYS A 146 15.89 -0.38 3.00
CA LYS A 146 15.79 1.04 3.36
C LYS A 146 16.58 1.96 2.42
N GLU A 147 17.78 1.56 2.02
CA GLU A 147 18.64 2.33 1.11
C GLU A 147 17.97 2.49 -0.26
N LEU A 148 17.38 1.42 -0.80
CA LEU A 148 16.63 1.49 -2.05
C LEU A 148 15.40 2.43 -1.93
N GLY A 149 14.72 2.41 -0.78
CA GLY A 149 13.63 3.33 -0.47
C GLY A 149 14.09 4.80 -0.45
N GLN A 150 15.22 5.09 0.20
CA GLN A 150 15.84 6.42 0.24
C GLN A 150 16.30 6.87 -1.15
N LEU A 151 16.93 5.99 -1.92
CA LEU A 151 17.36 6.27 -3.28
C LEU A 151 16.18 6.64 -4.18
N ALA A 152 15.06 5.91 -4.08
CA ALA A 152 13.84 6.25 -4.80
C ALA A 152 13.30 7.65 -4.43
N GLN A 153 13.42 8.05 -3.16
CA GLN A 153 13.04 9.39 -2.70
C GLN A 153 13.96 10.48 -3.28
N ILE A 154 15.28 10.26 -3.28
CA ILE A 154 16.27 11.16 -3.88
C ILE A 154 15.98 11.34 -5.37
N LEU A 155 15.89 10.25 -6.12
CA LEU A 155 15.60 10.32 -7.57
C LEU A 155 14.25 10.98 -7.85
N GLY A 156 13.27 10.77 -6.98
CA GLY A 156 11.95 11.39 -7.04
C GLY A 156 11.99 12.92 -6.86
N SER A 157 12.78 13.43 -5.92
CA SER A 157 12.89 14.86 -5.62
C SER A 157 13.51 15.64 -6.80
N LEU A 158 14.40 15.00 -7.55
CA LEU A 158 15.09 15.58 -8.71
C LEU A 158 14.23 15.66 -9.98
N ARG A 159 13.00 15.10 -9.97
CA ARG A 159 12.11 15.09 -11.16
C ARG A 159 11.81 16.46 -11.72
N LYS A 160 11.50 17.43 -10.85
CA LYS A 160 11.18 18.79 -11.29
C LYS A 160 12.42 19.49 -11.83
N LEU A 161 13.55 19.35 -11.14
CA LEU A 161 14.83 19.92 -11.56
C LEU A 161 15.25 19.38 -12.92
N ALA A 162 15.43 18.07 -13.06
CA ALA A 162 15.84 17.43 -14.30
C ALA A 162 14.91 17.75 -15.48
N LYS A 163 13.59 17.85 -15.26
CA LYS A 163 12.65 18.27 -16.31
C LYS A 163 12.85 19.72 -16.76
N SER A 164 13.33 20.59 -15.87
CA SER A 164 13.53 22.02 -16.15
C SER A 164 14.85 22.34 -16.85
N CYS A 165 15.91 21.55 -16.62
CA CYS A 165 17.26 21.85 -17.12
C CYS A 165 17.84 20.81 -18.08
N ILE A 166 17.28 19.60 -18.18
CA ILE A 166 17.71 18.60 -19.17
C ILE A 166 16.68 18.55 -20.30
N ALA A 167 17.11 18.88 -21.52
CA ALA A 167 16.25 19.08 -22.68
C ALA A 167 15.48 17.81 -23.06
N THR A 168 16.17 16.69 -23.26
CA THR A 168 15.56 15.49 -23.84
C THR A 168 15.17 14.43 -22.81
N GLU A 169 14.17 13.62 -23.13
CA GLU A 169 13.77 12.48 -22.29
C GLU A 169 14.87 11.42 -22.19
N GLN A 170 15.62 11.22 -23.27
CA GLN A 170 16.72 10.28 -23.34
C GLN A 170 17.84 10.66 -22.37
N GLU A 171 18.25 11.93 -22.32
CA GLU A 171 19.26 12.44 -21.38
C GLU A 171 18.76 12.35 -19.94
N ARG A 172 17.49 12.71 -19.67
CA ARG A 172 16.90 12.54 -18.32
C ARG A 172 16.97 11.09 -17.85
N LYS A 173 16.67 10.14 -18.74
CA LYS A 173 16.76 8.71 -18.42
C LYS A 173 18.20 8.27 -18.15
N ALA A 174 19.17 8.78 -18.92
CA ALA A 174 20.58 8.49 -18.70
C ALA A 174 21.07 9.07 -17.36
N PHE A 175 20.71 10.31 -17.05
CA PHE A 175 20.96 10.97 -15.76
C PHE A 175 20.44 10.14 -14.57
N TYR A 176 19.16 9.71 -14.61
CA TYR A 176 18.62 8.87 -13.53
C TYR A 176 19.32 7.51 -13.43
N LYS A 177 19.78 6.94 -14.54
CA LYS A 177 20.49 5.66 -14.53
C LYS A 177 21.88 5.80 -13.89
N GLU A 178 22.60 6.89 -14.18
CA GLU A 178 23.89 7.17 -13.53
C GLU A 178 23.71 7.36 -12.02
N LEU A 179 22.74 8.18 -11.59
CA LEU A 179 22.44 8.36 -10.16
C LEU A 179 22.00 7.05 -9.48
N LEU A 180 21.19 6.24 -10.16
CA LEU A 180 20.77 4.93 -9.63
C LEU A 180 21.99 4.02 -9.42
N GLN A 181 22.91 3.94 -10.38
CA GLN A 181 24.11 3.11 -10.26
C GLN A 181 24.99 3.56 -9.10
N ILE A 182 25.25 4.86 -9.00
CA ILE A 182 26.04 5.44 -7.91
C ILE A 182 25.37 5.16 -6.56
N GLY A 183 24.07 5.42 -6.43
CA GLY A 183 23.34 5.22 -5.17
C GLY A 183 23.16 3.76 -4.77
N LEU A 184 23.23 2.82 -5.72
CA LEU A 184 23.25 1.38 -5.41
C LEU A 184 24.62 0.89 -4.91
N GLU A 185 25.70 1.60 -5.25
CA GLU A 185 27.06 1.32 -4.76
C GLU A 185 27.30 1.98 -3.41
N ASP A 186 26.96 3.26 -3.29
CA ASP A 186 27.09 4.06 -2.08
C ASP A 186 26.06 5.21 -2.10
N ILE A 187 25.02 5.11 -1.29
CA ILE A 187 23.97 6.13 -1.23
C ILE A 187 24.47 7.46 -0.64
N ASP A 188 25.45 7.42 0.27
CA ASP A 188 25.97 8.62 0.92
C ASP A 188 26.78 9.47 -0.06
N SER A 189 27.25 8.88 -1.16
CA SER A 189 27.91 9.60 -2.25
C SER A 189 26.96 10.51 -3.06
N LEU A 190 25.64 10.35 -2.91
CA LEU A 190 24.62 11.19 -3.57
C LEU A 190 24.27 12.44 -2.76
N GLU A 191 25.28 13.13 -2.25
CA GLU A 191 25.11 14.45 -1.64
C GLU A 191 24.80 15.53 -2.69
N GLU A 192 24.25 16.66 -2.23
CA GLU A 192 23.75 17.73 -3.11
C GLU A 192 24.81 18.24 -4.09
N GLN A 193 26.06 18.42 -3.62
CA GLN A 193 27.16 18.85 -4.47
C GLN A 193 27.42 17.86 -5.61
N ARG A 194 27.45 16.56 -5.29
CA ARG A 194 27.72 15.51 -6.28
C ARG A 194 26.59 15.39 -7.30
N ILE A 195 25.34 15.49 -6.85
CA ILE A 195 24.17 15.52 -7.75
C ILE A 195 24.26 16.71 -8.70
N ASN A 196 24.66 17.88 -8.19
CA ASN A 196 24.84 19.09 -9.00
C ASN A 196 25.99 18.93 -10.01
N GLU A 197 27.09 18.28 -9.68
CA GLU A 197 28.16 17.98 -10.65
C GLU A 197 27.66 17.05 -11.76
N ILE A 198 26.89 16.01 -11.40
CA ILE A 198 26.38 15.04 -12.37
C ILE A 198 25.37 15.69 -13.29
N ILE A 199 24.43 16.49 -12.77
CA ILE A 199 23.39 17.11 -13.61
C ILE A 199 23.99 18.05 -14.65
N GLN A 200 25.08 18.77 -14.36
CA GLN A 200 25.76 19.65 -15.32
C GLN A 200 26.26 18.90 -16.57
N LYS A 201 26.58 17.59 -16.46
CA LYS A 201 26.95 16.77 -17.63
C LYS A 201 25.80 16.59 -18.64
N TYR A 202 24.56 16.77 -18.18
CA TYR A 202 23.34 16.53 -18.94
C TYR A 202 22.57 17.82 -19.27
N ILE A 203 23.00 18.97 -18.74
CA ILE A 203 22.50 20.27 -19.15
C ILE A 203 23.27 20.64 -20.41
N SER A 204 22.68 20.35 -21.57
CA SER A 204 23.19 20.80 -22.86
C SER A 204 23.18 22.34 -22.92
N GLU A 205 24.18 22.97 -23.54
CA GLU A 205 24.14 24.40 -23.94
C GLU A 205 22.96 24.70 -24.88
#